data_AF-A0A3D3P5U7-F1
#
_entry.id   AF-A0A3D3P5U7-F1
#
_cell.length_a   1.000
_cell.length_b   1.000
_cell.length_c   1.000
_cell.angle_alpha   90.00
_cell.angle_beta   90.00
_cell.angle_gamma   90.00
#
_symmetry.space_group_name_H-M   'P 1'
#
loop_
_entity.id
_entity.type
_entity.pdbx_description
1 polymer ?
#
loop_
_entity_poly.entity_id
_entity_poly.type
_entity_poly.pdbx_seq_one_letter_code
_entity_poly.pdbx_strand_id
1 'polypeptide(L)'
;MSALVDQIRQKMEENGVMHSAILAFIRACRLIASGRSALIPESEISPAQSVLDYGELENSDAFDPSLLAKTVVIKLNGGLGTSMGLEKVKSLLEVRPGVAFLDLMARQILSLRADTGAQVRFLLMNSKS
;
A
#
# COMPACT_ATOMS: atom_id res chain seq x y z
N MET A 1 6.39 -25.51 18.70
CA MET A 1 5.87 -24.56 17.68
C MET A 1 4.35 -24.34 17.81
N SER A 2 3.52 -25.38 17.96
CA SER A 2 2.06 -25.21 18.12
C SER A 2 1.67 -24.28 19.26
N ALA A 3 2.17 -24.54 20.48
CA ALA A 3 1.82 -23.74 21.67
C ALA A 3 2.14 -22.24 21.53
N LEU A 4 3.25 -21.88 20.87
CA LEU A 4 3.62 -20.48 20.61
C LEU A 4 2.66 -19.83 19.59
N VAL A 5 2.29 -20.55 18.53
CA VAL A 5 1.35 -20.06 17.52
C VAL A 5 -0.03 -19.81 18.14
N ASP A 6 -0.47 -20.69 19.04
CA ASP A 6 -1.76 -20.54 19.73
C ASP A 6 -1.74 -19.34 20.70
N GLN A 7 -0.65 -19.13 21.43
CA GLN A 7 -0.46 -17.92 22.26
C GLN A 7 -0.47 -16.62 21.43
N ILE A 8 0.21 -16.61 20.28
CA ILE A 8 0.22 -15.47 19.35
C ILE A 8 -1.19 -15.19 18.84
N ARG A 9 -1.91 -16.23 18.40
CA ARG A 9 -3.29 -16.11 17.93
C ARG A 9 -4.17 -15.47 18.99
N GLN A 10 -4.16 -16.04 20.20
CA GLN A 10 -4.97 -15.56 21.31
C GLN A 10 -4.69 -14.09 21.60
N LYS A 11 -3.42 -13.69 21.71
CA LYS A 11 -3.04 -12.29 21.94
C LYS A 11 -3.56 -11.35 20.85
N MET A 12 -3.53 -11.77 19.58
CA MET A 12 -4.02 -10.95 18.48
C MET A 12 -5.55 -10.85 18.49
N GLU A 13 -6.26 -11.93 18.82
CA GLU A 13 -7.72 -11.95 18.98
C GLU A 13 -8.17 -11.05 20.14
N GLU A 14 -7.51 -11.12 21.30
CA GLU A 14 -7.75 -10.26 22.46
C GLU A 14 -7.56 -8.76 22.15
N ASN A 15 -6.72 -8.43 21.17
CA ASN A 15 -6.48 -7.06 20.71
C ASN A 15 -7.36 -6.66 19.50
N GLY A 16 -8.33 -7.49 19.13
CA GLY A 16 -9.27 -7.20 18.04
C GLY A 16 -8.62 -7.13 16.66
N VAL A 17 -7.50 -7.83 16.45
CA VAL A 17 -6.86 -7.88 15.14
C VAL A 17 -7.74 -8.67 14.16
N MET A 18 -7.88 -8.19 12.92
CA MET A 18 -8.68 -8.86 11.91
C MET A 18 -8.17 -10.29 11.63
N HIS A 19 -9.10 -11.23 11.47
CA HIS A 19 -8.78 -12.65 11.28
C HIS A 19 -7.80 -12.90 10.12
N SER A 20 -7.96 -12.19 8.99
CA SER A 20 -7.03 -12.29 7.85
C SER A 20 -5.60 -11.90 8.18
N ALA A 21 -5.40 -10.86 9.00
CA ALA A 21 -4.09 -10.43 9.47
C ALA A 21 -3.48 -11.45 10.46
N ILE A 22 -4.31 -12.06 11.31
CA ILE A 22 -3.90 -13.16 12.20
C ILE A 22 -3.39 -14.35 11.38
N LEU A 23 -4.14 -14.79 10.36
CA LEU A 23 -3.72 -15.88 9.48
C LEU A 23 -2.41 -15.58 8.74
N ALA A 24 -2.27 -14.36 8.21
CA ALA A 24 -1.06 -13.91 7.54
C ALA A 24 0.16 -13.90 8.49
N PHE A 25 -0.02 -13.42 9.72
CA PHE A 25 1.03 -13.39 10.73
C PHE A 25 1.46 -14.79 11.16
N ILE A 26 0.51 -15.69 11.43
CA ILE A 26 0.79 -17.09 11.77
C ILE A 26 1.54 -17.79 10.62
N ARG A 27 1.17 -17.52 9.36
CA ARG A 27 1.89 -18.03 8.20
C ARG A 27 3.35 -17.54 8.20
N ALA A 28 3.58 -16.25 8.46
CA ALA A 28 4.93 -15.69 8.54
C ALA A 28 5.74 -16.33 9.69
N CYS A 29 5.15 -16.51 10.87
CA CYS A 29 5.81 -17.19 12.00
C CYS A 29 6.24 -18.61 11.62
N ARG A 30 5.39 -19.36 10.92
CA ARG A 30 5.70 -20.72 10.46
C ARG A 30 6.82 -20.75 9.42
N LEU A 31 6.86 -19.76 8.51
CA LEU A 31 7.93 -19.64 7.52
C LEU A 31 9.29 -19.41 8.21
N ILE A 32 9.35 -18.47 9.15
CA ILE A 32 10.57 -18.21 9.93
C ILE A 32 10.99 -19.45 10.72
N ALA A 33 10.03 -20.10 11.38
CA ALA A 33 10.26 -21.32 12.17
C ALA A 33 10.77 -22.51 11.35
N SER A 34 10.46 -22.57 10.05
CA SER A 34 10.95 -23.62 9.15
C SER A 34 12.45 -23.53 8.83
N GLY A 35 13.14 -22.46 9.26
CA GLY A 35 14.54 -22.23 8.93
C GLY A 35 14.78 -21.84 7.46
N ARG A 36 13.70 -21.60 6.69
CA ARG A 36 13.81 -21.08 5.33
C ARG A 36 14.34 -19.65 5.38
N SER A 37 15.32 -19.36 4.54
CA SER A 37 15.80 -18.00 4.33
C SER A 37 14.65 -17.12 3.84
N ALA A 38 14.53 -15.93 4.42
CA ALA A 38 13.68 -14.85 3.90
C ALA A 38 14.43 -13.96 2.90
N LEU A 39 15.72 -14.23 2.68
CA LEU A 39 16.53 -13.55 1.69
C LEU A 39 16.32 -14.22 0.33
N ILE A 40 16.29 -13.39 -0.71
CA ILE A 40 16.32 -13.83 -2.10
C ILE A 40 17.75 -13.58 -2.59
N PRO A 41 18.59 -14.60 -2.75
CA PRO A 41 19.96 -14.43 -3.24
C PRO A 41 19.97 -13.96 -4.70
N GLU A 42 20.94 -13.12 -5.06
CA GLU A 42 21.10 -12.64 -6.44
C GLU A 42 21.29 -13.82 -7.43
N SER A 43 21.93 -14.90 -6.99
CA SER A 43 22.12 -16.11 -7.79
C SER A 43 20.84 -16.90 -8.08
N GLU A 44 19.73 -16.62 -7.38
CA GLU A 44 18.43 -17.29 -7.56
C GLU A 44 17.44 -16.49 -8.42
N ILE A 45 17.85 -15.30 -8.88
CA ILE A 45 17.02 -14.42 -9.70
C ILE A 45 17.74 -14.06 -11.00
N SER A 46 16.97 -13.56 -11.96
CA SER A 46 17.48 -12.96 -13.19
C SER A 46 16.76 -11.64 -13.45
N PRO A 47 17.39 -10.69 -14.18
CA PRO A 47 16.73 -9.46 -14.55
C PRO A 47 15.44 -9.72 -15.33
N ALA A 48 14.38 -8.96 -15.02
CA ALA A 48 13.15 -9.01 -15.78
C ALA A 48 13.40 -8.54 -17.22
N GLN A 49 13.01 -9.36 -18.19
CA GLN A 49 13.12 -9.04 -19.62
C GLN A 49 11.76 -8.65 -20.19
N SER A 50 11.75 -7.95 -21.31
CA SER A 50 10.52 -7.59 -22.06
C SER A 50 9.50 -6.78 -21.25
N VAL A 51 9.97 -5.94 -20.34
CA VAL A 51 9.12 -4.95 -19.67
C VAL A 51 8.82 -3.84 -20.69
N LEU A 52 7.54 -3.67 -21.00
CA LEU A 52 7.08 -2.66 -21.96
C LEU A 52 7.22 -1.26 -21.37
N ASP A 53 7.74 -0.31 -22.15
CA ASP A 53 7.80 1.09 -21.74
C ASP A 53 6.39 1.71 -21.79
N TYR A 54 6.07 2.56 -20.81
CA TYR A 54 4.78 3.22 -20.77
C TYR A 54 4.53 4.10 -22.01
N GLY A 55 5.56 4.76 -22.54
CA GLY A 55 5.48 5.58 -23.74
C GLY A 55 5.29 4.79 -25.04
N GLU A 56 5.55 3.49 -25.02
CA GLU A 56 5.32 2.58 -26.17
C GLU A 56 3.90 1.99 -26.18
N LEU A 57 3.12 2.18 -25.12
CA LEU A 57 1.72 1.79 -25.10
C LEU A 57 0.92 2.61 -26.12
N GLU A 58 -0.01 1.95 -26.82
CA GLU A 58 -0.97 2.64 -27.68
C GLU A 58 -1.80 3.60 -26.82
N ASN A 59 -1.53 4.90 -26.97
CA ASN A 59 -2.30 5.94 -26.33
C ASN A 59 -3.59 6.14 -27.12
N SER A 60 -4.71 5.72 -26.54
CA SER A 60 -6.01 6.22 -26.96
C SER A 60 -6.29 7.50 -26.18
N ASP A 61 -6.41 8.63 -26.89
CA ASP A 61 -6.87 9.89 -26.29
C ASP A 61 -8.30 9.78 -25.71
N ALA A 62 -9.03 8.73 -26.10
CA ALA A 62 -10.31 8.38 -25.53
C ALA A 62 -10.14 7.41 -24.35
N PHE A 63 -10.59 7.83 -23.16
CA PHE A 63 -10.82 6.94 -22.02
C PHE A 63 -12.32 6.65 -21.87
N ASP A 64 -12.68 5.51 -21.28
CA ASP A 64 -14.06 5.18 -20.94
C ASP A 64 -14.38 5.62 -19.50
N PRO A 65 -15.24 6.65 -19.29
CA PRO A 65 -15.62 7.10 -17.96
C PRO A 65 -16.27 6.00 -17.11
N SER A 66 -16.90 5.00 -17.73
CA SER A 66 -17.55 3.87 -17.05
C SER A 66 -16.53 2.92 -16.41
N LEU A 67 -15.36 2.75 -17.05
CA LEU A 67 -14.25 2.00 -16.47
C LEU A 67 -13.62 2.78 -15.32
N LEU A 68 -13.41 4.09 -15.52
CA LEU A 68 -12.84 4.94 -14.50
C LEU A 68 -13.72 5.01 -13.23
N ALA A 69 -15.05 5.03 -13.38
CA ALA A 69 -15.98 4.98 -12.25
C ALA A 69 -15.91 3.67 -11.43
N LYS A 70 -15.44 2.56 -12.04
CA LYS A 70 -15.22 1.29 -11.35
C LYS A 70 -13.90 1.27 -10.57
N THR A 71 -12.94 2.13 -10.93
CA THR A 71 -11.61 2.22 -10.33
C THR A 71 -11.65 2.75 -8.89
N VAL A 72 -10.74 2.24 -8.06
CA VAL A 72 -10.47 2.73 -6.71
C VAL A 72 -9.01 3.13 -6.63
N VAL A 73 -8.76 4.36 -6.19
CA VAL A 73 -7.40 4.83 -5.86
C VAL A 73 -7.18 4.66 -4.37
N ILE A 74 -6.17 3.89 -4.01
CA ILE A 74 -5.75 3.68 -2.62
C ILE A 74 -4.37 4.30 -2.44
N LYS A 75 -4.21 5.19 -1.46
CA LYS A 75 -2.91 5.71 -1.05
C LYS A 75 -2.53 5.17 0.32
N LEU A 76 -1.31 4.64 0.41
CA LEU A 76 -0.76 4.15 1.67
C LEU A 76 -0.37 5.33 2.55
N ASN A 77 -0.95 5.41 3.74
CA ASN A 77 -0.84 6.56 4.64
C ASN A 77 -0.59 6.16 6.11
N GLY A 78 -0.11 4.94 6.35
CA GLY A 78 0.23 4.46 7.70
C GLY A 78 1.73 4.50 8.03
N GLY A 79 2.56 4.99 7.12
CA GLY A 79 4.01 5.04 7.31
C GLY A 79 4.43 6.22 8.18
N LEU A 80 5.12 5.94 9.28
CA LEU A 80 5.83 6.95 10.06
C LEU A 80 7.14 7.32 9.36
N GLY A 81 7.47 8.61 9.33
CA GLY A 81 8.73 9.11 8.76
C GLY A 81 9.94 8.88 9.67
N THR A 82 10.00 7.77 10.42
CA THR A 82 10.99 7.55 11.48
C THR A 82 12.43 7.57 10.98
N SER A 83 12.69 7.06 9.76
CA SER A 83 14.02 7.14 9.13
C SER A 83 14.46 8.57 8.80
N MET A 84 13.51 9.51 8.73
CA MET A 84 13.74 10.95 8.53
C MET A 84 13.69 11.74 9.85
N GLY A 85 13.64 11.06 11.01
CA GLY A 85 13.53 11.72 12.32
C GLY A 85 12.16 12.33 12.60
N LEU A 86 11.12 11.89 11.89
CA LEU A 86 9.77 12.44 12.03
C LEU A 86 8.90 11.54 12.90
N GLU A 87 8.18 12.16 13.84
CA GLU A 87 7.18 11.50 14.69
C GLU A 87 5.77 11.50 14.07
N LYS A 88 5.58 12.17 12.91
CA LYS A 88 4.29 12.31 12.24
C LYS A 88 4.23 11.50 10.94
N VAL A 89 3.00 11.27 10.47
CA VAL A 89 2.72 10.64 9.17
C VAL A 89 3.34 11.46 8.05
N LYS A 90 4.06 10.79 7.14
CA LYS A 90 4.82 11.45 6.06
C LYS A 90 3.95 12.31 5.13
N SER A 91 2.66 11.97 5.00
CA SER A 91 1.72 12.71 4.16
C SER A 91 1.42 14.13 4.64
N LEU A 92 1.68 14.44 5.91
CA LEU A 92 1.49 15.78 6.48
C LEU A 92 2.71 16.70 6.31
N LEU A 93 3.78 16.20 5.69
CA LEU A 93 4.92 17.03 5.36
C LEU A 93 4.60 17.96 4.21
N GLU A 94 5.01 19.22 4.35
CA GLU A 94 4.96 20.20 3.28
C GLU A 94 5.92 19.82 2.16
N VAL A 95 5.40 19.90 0.94
CA VAL A 95 6.15 19.70 -0.32
C VAL A 95 6.32 21.00 -1.10
N ARG A 96 5.46 21.98 -0.81
CA ARG A 96 5.52 23.37 -1.23
C ARG A 96 4.96 24.21 -0.07
N PRO A 97 5.29 25.51 0.02
CA PRO A 97 4.77 26.37 1.09
C PRO A 97 3.24 26.26 1.22
N GLY A 98 2.78 25.80 2.39
CA GLY A 98 1.36 25.64 2.69
C GLY A 98 0.64 24.51 1.93
N VAL A 99 1.38 23.54 1.38
CA VAL A 99 0.83 22.38 0.68
C VAL A 99 1.55 21.13 1.14
N ALA A 100 0.82 20.24 1.81
CA ALA A 100 1.30 18.91 2.19
C ALA A 100 1.14 17.88 1.06
N PHE A 101 1.81 16.74 1.18
CA PHE A 101 1.57 15.60 0.29
C PHE A 101 0.08 15.19 0.25
N LEU A 102 -0.59 15.23 1.41
CA LEU A 102 -2.02 14.92 1.50
C LEU A 102 -2.86 15.89 0.67
N ASP A 103 -2.53 17.18 0.69
CA ASP A 103 -3.21 18.19 -0.12
C ASP A 103 -3.03 17.92 -1.61
N LEU A 104 -1.82 17.57 -2.04
CA LEU A 104 -1.57 17.20 -3.43
C LEU A 104 -2.39 15.97 -3.86
N MET A 105 -2.43 14.92 -3.03
CA MET A 105 -3.21 13.72 -3.34
C MET A 105 -4.70 14.04 -3.46
N ALA A 106 -5.26 14.84 -2.55
CA ALA A 106 -6.65 15.26 -2.62
C ALA A 106 -6.93 16.10 -3.88
N ARG A 107 -6.06 17.07 -4.20
CA ARG A 107 -6.19 17.91 -5.40
C ARG A 107 -6.13 17.09 -6.70
N GLN A 108 -5.26 16.08 -6.78
CA GLN A 108 -5.19 15.18 -7.94
C GLN A 108 -6.50 14.42 -8.16
N ILE A 109 -7.12 13.90 -7.09
CA ILE A 109 -8.41 13.21 -7.18
C ILE A 109 -9.54 14.17 -7.57
N LEU A 110 -9.54 15.39 -7.02
CA LEU A 110 -10.53 16.41 -7.37
C LEU A 110 -10.42 16.83 -8.84
N SER A 111 -9.20 17.06 -9.34
CA SER A 111 -8.95 17.34 -10.77
C SER A 111 -9.45 16.19 -11.63
N LEU A 112 -9.05 14.96 -11.32
CA LEU A 112 -9.48 13.78 -12.07
C LEU A 112 -11.01 13.67 -12.16
N ARG A 113 -11.73 13.89 -11.06
CA ARG A 113 -13.20 13.87 -11.04
C ARG A 113 -13.80 15.01 -11.86
N ALA A 114 -13.23 16.22 -11.79
CA ALA A 114 -13.70 17.37 -12.55
C ALA A 114 -13.47 17.20 -14.06
N ASP A 115 -12.28 16.74 -14.44
CA ASP A 115 -11.85 16.60 -15.83
C ASP A 115 -12.57 15.45 -16.55
N THR A 116 -12.96 14.40 -15.82
CA THR A 116 -13.53 13.18 -16.40
C THR A 116 -15.02 12.97 -16.11
N GLY A 117 -15.59 13.69 -15.15
CA GLY A 117 -16.94 13.46 -14.62
C GLY A 117 -17.10 12.14 -13.84
N ALA A 118 -16.10 11.26 -13.83
CA ALA A 118 -16.16 9.98 -13.15
C ALA A 118 -15.96 10.14 -11.64
N GLN A 119 -16.84 9.53 -10.85
CA GLN A 119 -16.76 9.55 -9.38
C GLN A 119 -15.78 8.47 -8.85
N VAL A 120 -14.50 8.61 -9.20
CA VAL A 120 -13.44 7.67 -8.76
C VAL A 120 -13.40 7.60 -7.24
N ARG A 121 -13.42 6.38 -6.69
CA ARG A 121 -13.35 6.17 -5.23
C ARG A 121 -11.92 6.38 -4.75
N PHE A 122 -11.76 7.10 -3.64
CA PHE A 122 -10.46 7.40 -3.05
C PHE A 122 -10.41 6.92 -1.60
N LEU A 123 -9.40 6.13 -1.26
CA LEU A 123 -9.19 5.58 0.07
C LEU A 123 -7.78 5.89 0.57
N LEU A 124 -7.68 6.22 1.85
CA LEU A 124 -6.42 6.33 2.58
C LEU A 124 -6.27 5.12 3.49
N MET A 125 -5.18 4.37 3.34
CA MET A 125 -4.86 3.26 4.24
C MET A 125 -4.00 3.78 5.40
N ASN A 126 -4.67 4.14 6.51
CA ASN A 126 -4.05 4.71 7.70
C ASN A 126 -3.62 3.61 8.70
N SER A 127 -2.72 3.96 9.62
CA SER A 127 -2.41 3.20 10.84
C SER A 127 -3.02 3.87 12.08
N LYS A 128 -3.00 3.19 13.23
CA LYS A 128 -3.48 3.75 14.52
C LYS A 128 -2.52 4.78 15.16
N SER A 129 -1.33 4.96 14.58
CA SER A 129 -0.24 5.80 15.10
C SER A 129 -0.50 7.29 14.91
#